data_AF-A0A6B0XQF2-F1
#
_entry.id   AF-A0A6B0XQF2-F1
#
_cell.length_a   1.000
_cell.length_b   1.000
_cell.length_c   1.000
_cell.angle_alpha   90.00
_cell.angle_beta   90.00
_cell.angle_gamma   90.00
#
_symmetry.space_group_name_H-M   'P 1'
#
loop_
_entity.id
_entity.type
_entity.pdbx_description
1 polymer ?
#
loop_
_entity_poly.entity_id
_entity_poly.type
_entity_poly.pdbx_seq_one_letter_code
_entity_poly.pdbx_strand_id
1 'polypeptide(L)'
;MTIGRLLLALLAVLTAAAPAGAQEWSGSNGFQVVVTDDAGQPLPGVTVMVLLAEPDRSGGPPPLLTDASGVTEVSGLSAGEWQVELRREGFMIVSSYLKLEDGKRPQVGFTSRQRTGPFWAPMNVGYSSLGIDTSAVSAGSARAMTRAQRRAERRAEQRARRLRSENVARVVEPPPEPPPEPPEAPAAQPVAVAEQPAAEPPAEKRPAAALPEPVPEPEPAVVRLLPNRTLLRAGACPECGPGEWSVASNWTAEPRTAETVACAPDLAARMERVARIVEESLSVDFRVYAGALAEPTGNDVLRLLPDVVRSEVQELLLPILDPERSCQVLGIFLPEGARFIGFQYEAADLESRGSCLPEQPCGIGEAAWRGNPVIHSHQHGTFVYGVFENLSPERRREANFKAYFRPPRGWLPPR
;
A
#
# COMPACT_ATOMS: atom_id res chain seq x y z
N MET A 1 -32.25 -77.80 24.40
CA MET A 1 -31.50 -78.54 23.36
C MET A 1 -31.43 -77.65 22.13
N THR A 2 -30.37 -76.84 22.01
CA THR A 2 -29.30 -76.95 20.99
C THR A 2 -29.66 -76.41 19.60
N ILE A 3 -29.60 -75.07 19.44
CA ILE A 3 -29.31 -74.36 18.18
C ILE A 3 -28.55 -73.08 18.61
N GLY A 4 -27.22 -72.95 18.61
CA GLY A 4 -26.20 -73.74 17.96
C GLY A 4 -25.61 -73.00 16.76
N ARG A 5 -24.83 -71.94 17.03
CA ARG A 5 -23.65 -71.50 16.25
C ARG A 5 -23.79 -71.49 14.72
N LEU A 6 -24.14 -70.35 14.12
CA LEU A 6 -23.53 -69.87 12.86
C LEU A 6 -24.05 -68.46 12.53
N LEU A 7 -23.40 -67.42 13.03
CA LEU A 7 -23.49 -66.06 12.48
C LEU A 7 -22.24 -65.32 12.93
N LEU A 8 -21.12 -65.81 12.39
CA LEU A 8 -19.80 -65.22 12.48
C LEU A 8 -19.49 -64.64 11.10
N ALA A 9 -18.87 -63.46 11.11
CA ALA A 9 -18.10 -62.86 10.02
C ALA A 9 -18.88 -62.23 8.84
N LEU A 10 -19.26 -60.96 8.99
CA LEU A 10 -18.94 -59.95 7.97
C LEU A 10 -19.06 -58.51 8.52
N LEU A 11 -18.32 -58.18 9.58
CA LEU A 11 -18.07 -56.77 9.92
C LEU A 11 -16.86 -56.31 9.10
N ALA A 12 -17.11 -55.95 7.83
CA ALA A 12 -16.13 -55.32 6.98
C ALA A 12 -15.86 -53.90 7.54
N VAL A 13 -14.82 -53.79 8.36
CA VAL A 13 -14.25 -52.51 8.76
C VAL A 13 -13.63 -51.90 7.50
N LEU A 14 -14.39 -51.06 6.79
CA LEU A 14 -13.83 -50.10 5.84
C LEU A 14 -13.03 -49.08 6.66
N THR A 15 -11.76 -49.39 6.94
CA THR A 15 -10.77 -48.35 7.25
C THR A 15 -10.57 -47.55 5.97
N ALA A 16 -11.32 -46.46 5.83
CA ALA A 16 -10.99 -45.39 4.90
C ALA A 16 -9.59 -44.89 5.28
N ALA A 17 -8.57 -45.38 4.57
CA ALA A 17 -7.26 -44.77 4.56
C ALA A 17 -7.46 -43.39 3.92
N ALA A 18 -7.74 -42.39 4.74
CA ALA A 18 -7.59 -41.01 4.32
C ALA A 18 -6.17 -40.90 3.78
N PRO A 19 -5.96 -40.39 2.55
CA PRO A 19 -4.62 -40.14 2.06
C PRO A 19 -3.96 -39.23 3.09
N ALA A 20 -3.00 -39.78 3.82
CA ALA A 20 -2.01 -38.99 4.51
C ALA A 20 -1.18 -38.36 3.38
N GLY A 21 -1.75 -37.34 2.73
CA GLY A 21 -0.97 -36.37 2.00
C GLY A 21 0.02 -35.88 3.02
N ALA A 22 1.27 -36.35 2.90
CA ALA A 22 2.37 -35.85 3.69
C ALA A 22 2.23 -34.34 3.66
N GLN A 23 2.05 -33.74 4.84
CA GLN A 23 1.87 -32.30 4.98
C GLN A 23 3.10 -31.66 4.34
N GLU A 24 2.96 -31.21 3.11
CA GLU A 24 4.07 -30.78 2.25
C GLU A 24 4.82 -29.58 2.82
N TRP A 25 4.12 -28.86 3.70
CA TRP A 25 4.62 -27.78 4.51
C TRP A 25 5.50 -28.25 5.69
N SER A 26 5.56 -29.55 5.98
CA SER A 26 6.27 -30.09 7.16
C SER A 26 7.75 -30.32 6.89
N GLY A 27 8.60 -29.98 7.88
CA GLY A 27 10.05 -30.12 7.79
C GLY A 27 10.76 -29.88 9.12
N SER A 28 12.07 -29.62 9.09
CA SER A 28 12.91 -29.45 10.28
C SER A 28 13.13 -27.99 10.70
N ASN A 29 12.64 -27.03 9.93
CA ASN A 29 12.85 -25.60 10.20
C ASN A 29 11.82 -25.05 11.20
N GLY A 30 12.14 -23.88 11.74
CA GLY A 30 11.23 -23.12 12.57
C GLY A 30 11.82 -21.78 13.01
N PHE A 31 10.95 -20.92 13.54
CA PHE A 31 11.30 -19.60 14.03
C PHE A 31 10.43 -19.22 15.25
N GLN A 32 10.96 -18.35 16.08
CA GLN A 32 10.23 -17.66 17.14
C GLN A 32 9.75 -16.29 16.61
N VAL A 33 8.52 -15.93 16.97
CA VAL A 33 7.90 -14.64 16.69
C VAL A 33 7.77 -13.87 17.99
N VAL A 34 8.24 -12.63 18.00
CA VAL A 34 8.10 -11.70 19.13
C VAL A 34 7.28 -10.50 18.68
N VAL A 35 6.17 -10.22 19.36
CA VAL A 35 5.23 -9.17 19.01
C VAL A 35 5.11 -8.15 20.14
N THR A 36 5.30 -6.88 19.78
CA THR A 36 5.22 -5.75 20.71
C THR A 36 4.40 -4.61 20.11
N ASP A 37 3.88 -3.72 20.97
CA ASP A 37 3.25 -2.47 20.53
C ASP A 37 4.29 -1.38 20.20
N ASP A 38 3.81 -0.16 19.91
CA ASP A 38 4.69 1.00 19.67
C ASP A 38 5.55 1.39 20.87
N ALA A 39 5.05 1.12 22.09
CA ALA A 39 5.75 1.39 23.33
C ALA A 39 6.76 0.29 23.70
N GLY A 40 6.83 -0.77 22.88
CA GLY A 40 7.69 -1.93 23.13
C GLY A 40 7.14 -2.90 24.18
N GLN A 41 5.87 -2.77 24.57
CA GLN A 41 5.22 -3.70 25.48
C GLN A 41 4.83 -4.98 24.73
N PRO A 42 4.96 -6.16 25.37
CA PRO A 42 4.58 -7.43 24.75
C PRO A 42 3.08 -7.47 24.45
N LEU A 43 2.72 -8.03 23.29
CA LEU A 43 1.33 -8.18 22.85
C LEU A 43 0.88 -9.65 22.92
N PRO A 44 0.17 -10.07 23.99
CA PRO A 44 -0.39 -11.42 24.09
C PRO A 44 -1.61 -11.63 23.19
N GLY A 45 -1.90 -12.88 22.85
CA GLY A 45 -3.10 -13.27 22.10
C GLY A 45 -3.12 -12.77 20.65
N VAL A 46 -1.96 -12.46 20.06
CA VAL A 46 -1.84 -12.17 18.64
C VAL A 46 -1.87 -13.50 17.89
N THR A 47 -2.80 -13.63 16.95
CA THR A 47 -2.90 -14.79 16.07
C THR A 47 -1.81 -14.74 15.02
N VAL A 48 -0.97 -15.77 14.98
CA VAL A 48 0.11 -15.97 14.02
C VAL A 48 -0.29 -17.10 13.08
N MET A 49 -0.52 -16.75 11.82
CA MET A 49 -0.83 -17.68 10.74
C MET A 49 0.39 -17.80 9.84
N VAL A 50 0.72 -19.01 9.41
CA VAL A 50 1.91 -19.29 8.62
C VAL A 50 1.49 -20.12 7.42
N LEU A 51 1.78 -19.63 6.22
CA LEU A 51 1.37 -20.22 4.95
C LEU A 51 2.59 -20.35 4.04
N LEU A 52 2.76 -21.49 3.38
CA LEU A 52 3.78 -21.66 2.36
C LEU A 52 3.43 -20.72 1.18
N ALA A 53 4.39 -19.89 0.75
CA ALA A 53 4.19 -18.83 -0.23
C ALA A 53 4.38 -19.31 -1.69
N GLU A 54 4.01 -20.55 -1.98
CA GLU A 54 4.07 -21.10 -3.34
C GLU A 54 2.68 -21.04 -4.01
N PRO A 55 2.58 -20.58 -5.27
CA PRO A 55 1.31 -20.30 -5.93
C PRO A 55 0.39 -21.52 -6.07
N ASP A 56 0.95 -22.73 -6.17
CA ASP A 56 0.20 -23.97 -6.30
C ASP A 56 0.05 -24.72 -4.96
N ARG A 57 0.59 -24.18 -3.85
CA ARG A 57 0.69 -24.87 -2.56
C ARG A 57 0.29 -23.96 -1.41
N SER A 58 -1.01 -23.83 -1.19
CA SER A 58 -1.55 -23.18 0.00
C SER A 58 -1.65 -24.20 1.15
N GLY A 59 -0.82 -24.06 2.18
CA GLY A 59 -0.89 -24.89 3.38
C GLY A 59 0.07 -24.42 4.45
N GLY A 60 -0.19 -24.82 5.70
CA GLY A 60 0.67 -24.49 6.83
C GLY A 60 0.15 -25.08 8.14
N PRO A 61 0.89 -24.92 9.24
CA PRO A 61 0.43 -25.35 10.55
C PRO A 61 -0.83 -24.58 10.99
N PRO A 62 -1.60 -25.12 11.95
CA PRO A 62 -2.72 -24.38 12.55
C PRO A 62 -2.27 -23.02 13.11
N PRO A 63 -3.17 -22.01 13.15
CA PRO A 63 -2.86 -20.71 13.75
C PRO A 63 -2.40 -20.85 15.21
N LEU A 64 -1.37 -20.10 15.56
CA LEU A 64 -0.80 -20.04 16.91
C LEU A 64 -1.15 -18.71 17.58
N LEU A 65 -1.11 -18.66 18.91
CA LEU A 65 -1.28 -17.43 19.67
C LEU A 65 0.03 -17.05 20.36
N THR A 66 0.31 -15.75 20.45
CA THR A 66 1.36 -15.25 21.33
C THR A 66 0.97 -15.38 22.79
N ASP A 67 1.94 -15.74 23.62
CA ASP A 67 1.78 -15.87 25.07
C ASP A 67 1.79 -14.51 25.80
N ALA A 68 1.77 -14.53 27.13
CA ALA A 68 1.82 -13.32 27.97
C ALA A 68 3.05 -12.42 27.72
N SER A 69 4.15 -12.99 27.21
CA SER A 69 5.37 -12.27 26.85
C SER A 69 5.36 -11.77 25.40
N GLY A 70 4.26 -11.97 24.67
CA GLY A 70 4.15 -11.60 23.27
C GLY A 70 4.94 -12.52 22.35
N VAL A 71 5.29 -13.72 22.80
CA VAL A 71 6.14 -14.67 22.08
C VAL A 71 5.33 -15.89 21.62
N THR A 72 5.64 -16.42 20.44
CA THR A 72 5.18 -17.75 20.01
C THR A 72 6.25 -18.44 19.17
N GLU A 73 6.23 -19.76 19.14
CA GLU A 73 7.20 -20.57 18.39
C GLU A 73 6.49 -21.35 17.28
N VAL A 74 7.02 -21.22 16.06
CA VAL A 74 6.55 -21.95 14.89
C VAL A 74 7.63 -22.94 14.51
N SER A 75 7.31 -24.23 14.54
CA SER A 75 8.25 -25.31 14.25
C SER A 75 7.67 -26.30 13.24
N GLY A 76 8.50 -27.22 12.76
CA GLY A 76 8.06 -28.28 11.87
C GLY A 76 7.83 -27.80 10.44
N LEU A 77 8.53 -26.75 9.99
CA LEU A 77 8.35 -26.16 8.67
C LEU A 77 9.37 -26.71 7.67
N SER A 78 8.95 -26.93 6.43
CA SER A 78 9.87 -27.17 5.30
C SER A 78 10.69 -25.92 4.98
N ALA A 79 11.85 -26.13 4.34
CA ALA A 79 12.60 -25.03 3.73
C ALA A 79 11.78 -24.44 2.57
N GLY A 80 11.88 -23.13 2.35
CA GLY A 80 11.08 -22.43 1.34
C GLY A 80 10.73 -21.01 1.73
N GLU A 81 9.86 -20.39 0.94
CA GLU A 81 9.31 -19.07 1.22
C GLU A 81 7.97 -19.19 1.95
N TRP A 82 7.80 -18.42 3.00
CA TRP A 82 6.67 -18.50 3.91
C TRP A 82 6.06 -17.13 4.12
N GLN A 83 4.75 -17.02 4.00
CA GLN A 83 3.98 -15.86 4.43
C GLN A 83 3.56 -16.05 5.89
N VAL A 84 3.93 -15.11 6.75
CA VAL A 84 3.55 -15.06 8.15
C VAL A 84 2.65 -13.87 8.37
N GLU A 85 1.41 -14.11 8.77
CA GLU A 85 0.42 -13.08 9.00
C GLU A 85 0.04 -13.02 10.47
N LEU A 86 0.07 -11.81 11.03
CA LEU A 86 -0.25 -11.52 12.41
C LEU A 86 -1.52 -10.68 12.49
N ARG A 87 -2.49 -11.18 13.23
CA ARG A 87 -3.78 -10.52 13.45
C ARG A 87 -4.08 -10.37 14.93
N ARG A 88 -4.60 -9.20 15.31
CA ARG A 88 -5.22 -8.96 16.61
C ARG A 88 -6.26 -7.85 16.47
N GLU A 89 -7.42 -8.02 17.12
CA GLU A 89 -8.47 -7.02 17.11
C GLU A 89 -7.96 -5.67 17.66
N GLY A 90 -8.31 -4.57 16.99
CA GLY A 90 -7.85 -3.22 17.34
C GLY A 90 -6.41 -2.90 16.93
N PHE A 91 -5.71 -3.83 16.28
CA PHE A 91 -4.38 -3.65 15.75
C PHE A 91 -4.35 -3.85 14.23
N MET A 92 -3.38 -3.20 13.58
CA MET A 92 -3.08 -3.43 12.17
C MET A 92 -2.66 -4.88 11.89
N ILE A 93 -2.95 -5.40 10.69
CA ILE A 93 -2.43 -6.70 10.24
C ILE A 93 -0.97 -6.51 9.82
N VAL A 94 -0.11 -7.45 10.21
CA VAL A 94 1.29 -7.49 9.75
C VAL A 94 1.50 -8.76 8.96
N SER A 95 1.91 -8.65 7.70
CA SER A 95 2.23 -9.82 6.87
C SER A 95 3.69 -9.75 6.46
N SER A 96 4.48 -10.77 6.78
CA SER A 96 5.90 -10.88 6.44
C SER A 96 6.17 -12.09 5.57
N TYR A 97 7.13 -11.96 4.66
CA TYR A 97 7.66 -13.06 3.86
C TYR A 97 9.02 -13.47 4.42
N LEU A 98 9.11 -14.72 4.88
CA LEU A 98 10.29 -15.33 5.44
C LEU A 98 10.83 -16.37 4.48
N LYS A 99 12.13 -16.33 4.21
CA LYS A 99 12.83 -17.44 3.57
C LYS A 99 13.47 -18.31 4.64
N LEU A 100 13.11 -19.59 4.66
CA LEU A 100 13.66 -20.61 5.55
C LEU A 100 14.59 -21.52 4.77
N GLU A 101 15.75 -21.79 5.35
CA GLU A 101 16.78 -22.68 4.82
C GLU A 101 17.34 -23.51 5.97
N ASP A 102 17.62 -24.78 5.73
CA ASP A 102 18.03 -25.72 6.78
C ASP A 102 19.26 -25.22 7.55
N GLY A 103 19.12 -25.15 8.88
CA GLY A 103 20.19 -24.74 9.80
C GLY A 103 20.57 -23.26 9.73
N LYS A 104 19.84 -22.43 8.98
CA LYS A 104 20.08 -20.98 8.87
C LYS A 104 19.03 -20.18 9.63
N ARG A 105 19.36 -18.93 9.93
CA ARG A 105 18.40 -17.98 10.53
C ARG A 105 17.33 -17.62 9.50
N PRO A 106 16.06 -17.42 9.93
CA PRO A 106 15.01 -16.97 9.03
C PRO A 106 15.41 -15.63 8.40
N GLN A 107 15.38 -15.55 7.07
CA GLN A 107 15.65 -14.32 6.35
C GLN A 107 14.31 -13.61 6.13
N VAL A 108 14.13 -12.47 6.77
CA VAL A 108 12.96 -11.62 6.56
C VAL A 108 13.16 -10.86 5.26
N GLY A 109 12.44 -11.25 4.21
CA GLY A 109 12.49 -10.56 2.93
C GLY A 109 11.71 -9.26 2.99
N PHE A 110 10.39 -9.39 3.14
CA PHE A 110 9.46 -8.27 3.11
C PHE A 110 8.51 -8.30 4.32
N THR A 111 8.11 -7.13 4.83
CA THR A 111 7.08 -6.99 5.86
C THR A 111 6.15 -5.86 5.44
N SER A 112 4.86 -6.19 5.30
CA SER A 112 3.78 -5.24 5.09
C SER A 112 2.99 -5.01 6.37
N ARG A 113 2.40 -3.82 6.40
CA ARG A 113 1.59 -3.29 7.49
C ARG A 113 0.26 -2.83 6.88
N GLN A 114 -0.85 -3.44 7.28
CA GLN A 114 -2.18 -3.13 6.75
C GLN A 114 -3.12 -2.64 7.86
N ARG A 115 -3.82 -1.54 7.59
CA ARG A 115 -4.82 -0.97 8.50
C ARG A 115 -6.12 -1.77 8.47
N THR A 116 -6.64 -2.08 9.65
CA THR A 116 -7.96 -2.71 9.87
C THR A 116 -8.93 -1.67 10.42
N GLY A 117 -9.65 -0.98 9.53
CA GLY A 117 -10.67 0.00 9.93
C GLY A 117 -10.11 1.34 10.44
N PRO A 118 -10.95 2.13 11.14
CA PRO A 118 -10.63 3.52 11.51
C PRO A 118 -9.67 3.64 12.70
N PHE A 119 -9.70 2.70 13.64
CA PHE A 119 -8.85 2.69 14.84
C PHE A 119 -7.96 1.44 14.83
N TRP A 120 -6.65 1.65 14.69
CA TRP A 120 -5.67 0.57 14.72
C TRP A 120 -4.43 1.05 15.47
N ALA A 121 -3.95 0.23 16.39
CA ALA A 121 -2.65 0.41 17.02
C ALA A 121 -1.56 -0.31 16.20
N PRO A 122 -0.36 0.26 16.05
CA PRO A 122 0.73 -0.38 15.32
C PRO A 122 1.26 -1.61 16.06
N MET A 123 1.72 -2.61 15.30
CA MET A 123 2.45 -3.77 15.82
C MET A 123 3.88 -3.81 15.30
N ASN A 124 4.80 -4.14 16.20
CA ASN A 124 6.20 -4.40 15.93
C ASN A 124 6.46 -5.90 16.04
N VAL A 125 7.04 -6.48 15.00
CA VAL A 125 7.25 -7.94 14.90
C VAL A 125 8.74 -8.22 14.68
N GLY A 126 9.28 -9.14 15.47
CA GLY A 126 10.62 -9.68 15.32
C GLY A 126 10.58 -11.19 15.07
N TYR A 127 11.56 -11.68 14.31
CA TYR A 127 11.73 -13.10 14.00
C TYR A 127 13.13 -13.55 14.41
N SER A 128 13.24 -14.74 15.02
CA SER A 128 14.52 -15.37 15.37
C SER A 128 14.47 -16.88 15.15
N SER A 129 15.61 -17.54 14.97
CA SER A 129 15.65 -19.01 14.85
C SER A 129 15.35 -19.69 16.19
N LEU A 130 14.66 -20.83 16.17
CA LEU A 130 14.44 -21.67 17.35
C LEU A 130 15.78 -22.16 17.91
N GLY A 131 15.90 -22.22 19.24
CA GLY A 131 17.09 -22.76 19.92
C GLY A 131 18.29 -21.81 20.01
N ILE A 132 18.21 -20.58 19.46
CA ILE A 132 19.11 -19.51 19.89
C ILE A 132 18.49 -18.87 21.13
N ASP A 133 19.21 -18.92 22.25
CA ASP A 133 18.81 -18.27 23.50
C ASP A 133 18.55 -16.77 23.25
N THR A 134 17.28 -16.41 23.07
CA THR A 134 16.86 -15.06 22.70
C THR A 134 17.00 -14.09 23.88
N SER A 135 17.30 -14.56 25.09
CA SER A 135 17.52 -13.71 26.25
C SER A 135 18.51 -12.57 25.99
N ALA A 136 19.55 -12.81 25.18
CA ALA A 136 20.52 -11.78 24.78
C ALA A 136 19.97 -10.76 23.76
N VAL A 137 19.16 -11.20 22.78
CA VAL A 137 18.54 -10.33 21.76
C VAL A 137 17.40 -9.53 22.39
N SER A 138 16.59 -10.15 23.23
CA SER A 138 15.53 -9.53 24.02
C SER A 138 16.11 -8.51 25.00
N ALA A 139 17.23 -8.80 25.66
CA ALA A 139 17.89 -7.82 26.53
C ALA A 139 18.49 -6.65 25.73
N GLY A 140 19.06 -6.91 24.54
CA GLY A 140 19.56 -5.88 23.64
C GLY A 140 18.46 -4.95 23.14
N SER A 141 17.36 -5.54 22.65
CA SER A 141 16.17 -4.83 22.19
C SER A 141 15.46 -4.10 23.34
N ALA A 142 15.31 -4.71 24.51
CA ALA A 142 14.74 -4.05 25.69
C ALA A 142 15.59 -2.86 26.15
N ARG A 143 16.92 -2.96 26.11
CA ARG A 143 17.84 -1.84 26.40
C ARG A 143 17.77 -0.74 25.33
N ALA A 144 17.65 -1.11 24.05
CA ALA A 144 17.49 -0.16 22.96
C ALA A 144 16.13 0.55 23.03
N MET A 145 15.06 -0.18 23.36
CA MET A 145 13.71 0.35 23.54
C MET A 145 13.62 1.25 24.77
N THR A 146 14.17 0.87 25.93
CA THR A 146 14.21 1.78 27.08
C THR A 146 14.97 3.08 26.80
N ARG A 147 16.03 3.04 25.96
CA ARG A 147 16.68 4.26 25.48
C ARG A 147 15.80 5.06 24.53
N ALA A 148 15.09 4.41 23.60
CA ALA A 148 14.17 5.08 22.67
C ALA A 148 12.98 5.71 23.41
N GLN A 149 12.38 5.00 24.36
CA GLN A 149 11.28 5.46 25.19
C GLN A 149 11.70 6.66 26.06
N ARG A 150 12.87 6.58 26.72
CA ARG A 150 13.43 7.75 27.44
C ARG A 150 13.70 8.95 26.53
N ARG A 151 14.04 8.73 25.26
CA ARG A 151 14.21 9.82 24.28
C ARG A 151 12.87 10.40 23.86
N ALA A 152 11.85 9.56 23.65
CA ALA A 152 10.50 10.00 23.32
C ALA A 152 9.87 10.80 24.47
N GLU A 153 10.00 10.33 25.71
CA GLU A 153 9.52 11.01 26.90
C GLU A 153 10.19 12.38 27.09
N ARG A 154 11.52 12.46 26.93
CA ARG A 154 12.24 13.76 26.95
C ARG A 154 11.77 14.73 25.86
N ARG A 155 11.45 14.22 24.66
CA ARG A 155 10.91 15.05 23.57
C ARG A 155 9.50 15.54 23.88
N ALA A 156 8.65 14.68 24.44
CA ALA A 156 7.31 15.04 24.88
C ALA A 156 7.37 16.11 26.00
N GLU A 157 8.25 15.93 26.98
CA GLU A 157 8.47 16.91 28.04
C GLU A 157 8.98 18.26 27.48
N GLN A 158 9.93 18.24 26.55
CA GLN A 158 10.39 19.46 25.87
C GLN A 158 9.27 20.18 25.10
N ARG A 159 8.40 19.42 24.42
CA ARG A 159 7.25 19.99 23.70
C ARG A 159 6.25 20.61 24.68
N ALA A 160 5.96 19.95 25.79
CA ALA A 160 5.10 20.47 26.85
C ALA A 160 5.67 21.76 27.47
N ARG A 161 6.99 21.83 27.68
CA ARG A 161 7.66 23.05 28.15
C ARG A 161 7.54 24.20 27.14
N ARG A 162 7.73 23.94 25.83
CA ARG A 162 7.56 24.95 24.78
C ARG A 162 6.13 25.52 24.73
N LEU A 163 5.12 24.65 24.77
CA LEU A 163 3.72 25.08 24.79
C LEU A 163 3.38 25.91 26.04
N ARG A 164 3.94 25.54 27.20
CA ARG A 164 3.81 26.36 28.42
C ARG A 164 4.47 27.72 28.26
N SER A 165 5.67 27.81 27.67
CA SER A 165 6.33 29.11 27.43
C SER A 165 5.58 29.98 26.43
N GLU A 166 5.03 29.40 25.35
CA GLU A 166 4.20 30.14 24.38
C GLU A 166 2.92 30.66 25.02
N ASN A 167 2.24 29.86 25.85
CA ASN A 167 1.05 30.30 26.56
C ASN A 167 1.34 31.42 27.56
N VAL A 168 2.47 31.38 28.27
CA VAL A 168 2.88 32.46 29.17
C VAL A 168 3.17 33.74 28.37
N ALA A 169 3.84 33.65 27.21
CA ALA A 169 4.10 34.82 26.37
C ALA A 169 2.81 35.47 25.86
N ARG A 170 1.80 34.68 25.48
CA ARG A 170 0.51 35.18 24.98
C ARG A 170 -0.33 35.90 26.05
N VAL A 171 -0.17 35.55 27.33
CA VAL A 171 -0.88 36.22 28.43
C VAL A 171 -0.31 37.61 28.74
N VAL A 172 0.90 37.92 28.27
CA VAL A 172 1.57 39.21 28.50
C VAL A 172 1.36 40.19 27.34
N GLU A 173 0.68 39.80 26.25
CA GLU A 173 0.29 40.77 25.23
C GLU A 173 -0.70 41.79 25.84
N PRO A 174 -0.34 43.09 25.86
CA PRO A 174 -1.27 44.12 26.30
C PRO A 174 -2.53 44.06 25.43
N PRO A 175 -3.72 44.29 26.02
CA PRO A 175 -4.97 44.21 25.29
C PRO A 175 -4.89 45.06 24.01
N PRO A 176 -5.28 44.51 22.84
CA PRO A 176 -5.21 45.23 21.59
C PRO A 176 -6.02 46.53 21.72
N GLU A 177 -5.41 47.63 21.30
CA GLU A 177 -6.11 48.91 21.21
C GLU A 177 -7.41 48.73 20.41
N PRO A 178 -8.50 49.38 20.83
CA PRO A 178 -9.79 49.24 20.17
C PRO A 178 -9.63 49.59 18.68
N PRO A 179 -10.16 48.76 17.77
CA PRO A 179 -10.03 49.01 16.34
C PRO A 179 -10.68 50.36 15.99
N PRO A 180 -10.04 51.17 15.12
CA PRO A 180 -10.63 52.42 14.65
C PRO A 180 -11.96 52.13 13.95
N GLU A 181 -12.95 53.00 14.20
CA GLU A 181 -14.31 52.87 13.66
C GLU A 181 -14.27 52.72 12.13
N PRO A 182 -15.01 51.74 11.57
CA PRO A 182 -15.07 51.54 10.13
C PRO A 182 -15.67 52.78 9.44
N PRO A 183 -15.03 53.32 8.39
CA PRO A 183 -15.64 54.37 7.58
C PRO A 183 -16.87 53.82 6.85
N GLU A 184 -17.95 54.62 6.85
CA GLU A 184 -19.22 54.33 6.19
C GLU A 184 -19.03 53.94 4.72
N ALA A 185 -19.58 52.79 4.35
CA ALA A 185 -19.54 52.28 2.98
C ALA A 185 -20.53 53.07 2.09
N PRO A 186 -20.10 53.59 0.93
CA PRO A 186 -21.00 54.19 -0.05
C PRO A 186 -21.83 53.13 -0.79
N ALA A 187 -23.08 53.50 -1.08
CA ALA A 187 -24.13 52.68 -1.67
C ALA A 187 -23.77 52.12 -3.06
N ALA A 188 -24.10 50.85 -3.28
CA ALA A 188 -23.95 50.13 -4.53
C ALA A 188 -24.90 50.65 -5.62
N GLN A 189 -24.36 50.88 -6.83
CA GLN A 189 -25.14 51.13 -8.04
C GLN A 189 -25.36 49.81 -8.81
N PRO A 190 -26.53 49.63 -9.46
CA PRO A 190 -26.80 48.46 -10.30
C PRO A 190 -26.18 48.62 -11.69
N VAL A 191 -25.42 47.60 -12.15
CA VAL A 191 -24.89 47.53 -13.52
C VAL A 191 -25.89 46.81 -14.41
N ALA A 192 -26.32 47.49 -15.47
CA ALA A 192 -27.21 46.99 -16.51
C ALA A 192 -26.47 46.07 -17.50
N VAL A 193 -27.18 45.03 -17.92
CA VAL A 193 -26.82 44.07 -18.98
C VAL A 193 -27.06 44.72 -20.36
N ALA A 194 -26.09 44.63 -21.26
CA ALA A 194 -26.29 44.90 -22.68
C ALA A 194 -25.54 43.88 -23.54
N GLU A 195 -26.32 43.11 -24.29
CA GLU A 195 -25.96 42.16 -25.34
C GLU A 195 -25.74 42.91 -26.66
N GLN A 196 -24.63 42.64 -27.37
CA GLN A 196 -24.48 42.98 -28.78
C GLN A 196 -23.68 41.89 -29.50
N PRO A 197 -24.20 41.28 -30.59
CA PRO A 197 -23.42 40.46 -31.50
C PRO A 197 -22.80 41.33 -32.60
N ALA A 198 -21.47 41.35 -32.68
CA ALA A 198 -20.72 42.04 -33.72
C ALA A 198 -20.50 41.13 -34.95
N ALA A 199 -20.75 41.69 -36.13
CA ALA A 199 -20.64 41.07 -37.44
C ALA A 199 -19.18 40.81 -37.87
N GLU A 200 -18.98 39.75 -38.66
CA GLU A 200 -17.72 39.39 -39.29
C GLU A 200 -17.32 40.39 -40.41
N PRO A 201 -16.06 40.84 -40.46
CA PRO A 201 -15.54 41.62 -41.57
C PRO A 201 -15.06 40.73 -42.76
N PRO A 202 -15.05 41.27 -43.99
CA PRO A 202 -14.70 40.52 -45.19
C PRO A 202 -13.20 40.25 -45.34
N ALA A 203 -12.89 39.08 -45.90
CA ALA A 203 -11.54 38.56 -46.10
C ALA A 203 -10.67 39.44 -47.03
N GLU A 204 -9.62 40.00 -46.45
CA GLU A 204 -8.57 40.75 -47.15
C GLU A 204 -7.51 39.78 -47.72
N LYS A 205 -7.21 39.90 -49.01
CA LYS A 205 -6.20 39.09 -49.71
C LYS A 205 -4.79 39.42 -49.20
N ARG A 206 -4.25 38.53 -48.36
CA ARG A 206 -2.84 38.57 -47.93
C ARG A 206 -1.89 38.33 -49.11
N PRO A 207 -0.85 39.17 -49.30
CA PRO A 207 0.23 38.91 -50.24
C PRO A 207 1.10 37.72 -49.79
N ALA A 208 1.67 37.02 -50.77
CA ALA A 208 2.49 35.82 -50.58
C ALA A 208 3.66 36.09 -49.62
N ALA A 209 3.62 35.42 -48.47
CA ALA A 209 4.64 35.50 -47.44
C ALA A 209 5.94 34.83 -47.91
N ALA A 210 7.05 35.50 -47.63
CA ALA A 210 8.39 34.94 -47.81
C ALA A 210 8.54 33.62 -47.06
N LEU A 211 9.30 32.69 -47.64
CA LEU A 211 9.64 31.40 -47.03
C LEU A 211 10.19 31.66 -45.62
N PRO A 212 9.60 31.06 -44.56
CA PRO A 212 10.06 31.25 -43.20
C PRO A 212 11.49 30.72 -43.07
N GLU A 213 12.35 31.50 -42.41
CA GLU A 213 13.67 31.03 -41.99
C GLU A 213 13.52 29.75 -41.16
N PRO A 214 14.49 28.80 -41.26
CA PRO A 214 14.44 27.56 -40.50
C PRO A 214 14.36 27.90 -39.01
N VAL A 215 13.23 27.58 -38.41
CA VAL A 215 13.01 27.75 -36.97
C VAL A 215 14.07 26.91 -36.27
N PRO A 216 14.89 27.49 -35.37
CA PRO A 216 15.87 26.74 -34.62
C PRO A 216 15.17 25.60 -33.89
N GLU A 217 15.73 24.40 -34.03
CA GLU A 217 15.24 23.19 -33.38
C GLU A 217 15.08 23.47 -31.88
N PRO A 218 13.87 23.37 -31.31
CA PRO A 218 13.63 23.76 -29.93
C PRO A 218 14.50 22.92 -29.01
N GLU A 219 15.25 23.57 -28.11
CA GLU A 219 16.00 22.87 -27.08
C GLU A 219 15.06 21.90 -26.34
N PRO A 220 15.50 20.65 -26.09
CA PRO A 220 14.64 19.63 -25.49
C PRO A 220 14.07 20.18 -24.19
N ALA A 221 12.74 20.32 -24.16
CA ALA A 221 12.05 20.83 -22.99
C ALA A 221 12.40 19.91 -21.81
N VAL A 222 13.12 20.45 -20.82
CA VAL A 222 13.36 19.74 -19.57
C VAL A 222 12.01 19.53 -18.93
N VAL A 223 11.49 18.30 -19.01
CA VAL A 223 10.22 17.91 -18.41
C VAL A 223 10.38 18.05 -16.90
N ARG A 224 9.93 19.19 -16.37
CA ARG A 224 9.82 19.38 -14.92
C ARG A 224 8.66 18.56 -14.45
N LEU A 225 8.97 17.46 -13.78
CA LEU A 225 8.02 16.73 -12.97
C LEU A 225 7.32 17.70 -12.02
N LEU A 226 6.02 17.89 -12.22
CA LEU A 226 5.21 18.63 -11.25
C LEU A 226 5.24 17.88 -9.91
N PRO A 227 5.12 18.59 -8.78
CA PRO A 227 5.03 17.94 -7.48
C PRO A 227 3.83 17.00 -7.51
N ASN A 228 4.10 15.71 -7.35
CA ASN A 228 3.04 14.74 -7.26
C ASN A 228 2.21 15.07 -6.01
N ARG A 229 1.00 15.60 -6.22
CA ARG A 229 0.10 16.03 -5.14
C ARG A 229 -0.33 14.89 -4.23
N THR A 230 -0.16 13.65 -4.67
CA THR A 230 -0.42 12.46 -3.86
C THR A 230 0.75 12.06 -2.96
N LEU A 231 1.93 12.67 -3.12
CA LEU A 231 3.05 12.47 -2.21
C LEU A 231 2.88 13.28 -0.93
N LEU A 232 2.66 12.57 0.17
CA LEU A 232 2.61 13.16 1.50
C LEU A 232 3.92 12.89 2.23
N ARG A 233 4.57 13.96 2.70
CA ARG A 233 5.80 13.92 3.52
C ARG A 233 5.57 13.27 4.88
N ALA A 234 6.64 12.75 5.49
CA ALA A 234 6.67 12.40 6.91
C ALA A 234 6.03 13.51 7.78
N GLY A 235 4.91 13.17 8.45
CA GLY A 235 4.11 14.10 9.26
C GLY A 235 3.00 14.86 8.51
N ALA A 236 2.94 14.75 7.18
CA ALA A 236 1.84 15.24 6.34
C ALA A 236 0.81 14.14 6.03
N CYS A 237 1.23 12.87 5.95
CA CYS A 237 0.32 11.73 6.11
C CYS A 237 0.10 11.49 7.62
N PRO A 238 -1.15 11.51 8.12
CA PRO A 238 -1.46 11.32 9.54
C PRO A 238 -0.88 10.02 10.12
N GLU A 239 -0.77 8.99 9.29
CA GLU A 239 -0.32 7.65 9.65
C GLU A 239 1.18 7.37 9.47
N CYS A 240 1.94 8.27 8.84
CA CYS A 240 3.35 8.00 8.55
C CYS A 240 4.25 8.24 9.77
N GLY A 241 5.12 7.26 10.07
CA GLY A 241 6.17 7.42 11.05
C GLY A 241 7.26 8.41 10.62
N PRO A 242 8.18 8.79 11.54
CA PRO A 242 9.32 9.65 11.21
C PRO A 242 10.17 9.07 10.05
N GLY A 243 10.27 9.82 8.96
CA GLY A 243 11.02 9.43 7.76
C GLY A 243 10.24 8.51 6.81
N GLU A 244 8.96 8.25 7.06
CA GLU A 244 8.08 7.48 6.18
C GLU A 244 7.25 8.42 5.31
N TRP A 245 6.88 7.95 4.13
CA TRP A 245 6.14 8.67 3.11
C TRP A 245 5.02 7.78 2.60
N SER A 246 3.98 8.41 2.06
CA SER A 246 2.94 7.69 1.34
C SER A 246 2.72 8.28 -0.04
N VAL A 247 2.29 7.41 -0.94
CA VAL A 247 1.86 7.74 -2.29
C VAL A 247 0.61 6.94 -2.59
N ALA A 248 -0.33 7.54 -3.31
CA ALA A 248 -1.60 6.91 -3.65
C ALA A 248 -1.78 6.85 -5.16
N SER A 249 -2.48 5.81 -5.62
CA SER A 249 -3.07 5.69 -6.95
C SER A 249 -4.58 5.59 -6.77
N ASN A 250 -5.34 6.31 -7.57
CA ASN A 250 -6.80 6.33 -7.52
C ASN A 250 -7.39 6.01 -8.89
N TRP A 251 -8.46 5.23 -8.92
CA TRP A 251 -9.16 4.94 -10.17
C TRP A 251 -10.66 4.71 -9.94
N THR A 252 -11.49 4.99 -10.94
CA THR A 252 -12.92 4.70 -10.89
C THR A 252 -13.23 3.45 -11.69
N ALA A 253 -13.92 2.49 -11.08
CA ALA A 253 -14.41 1.27 -11.71
C ALA A 253 -15.92 1.37 -11.96
N GLU A 254 -16.36 1.02 -13.17
CA GLU A 254 -17.79 0.99 -13.52
C GLU A 254 -18.56 -0.12 -12.79
N PRO A 255 -19.90 -0.02 -12.72
CA PRO A 255 -20.73 -1.10 -12.23
C PRO A 255 -20.51 -2.40 -13.02
N ARG A 256 -20.64 -3.52 -12.33
CA ARG A 256 -20.58 -4.85 -12.93
C ARG A 256 -21.85 -5.15 -13.72
N THR A 257 -21.73 -5.30 -15.02
CA THR A 257 -22.82 -5.80 -15.87
C THR A 257 -22.70 -7.32 -16.08
N ALA A 258 -23.76 -7.95 -16.61
CA ALA A 258 -23.71 -9.36 -17.00
C ALA A 258 -22.65 -9.66 -18.09
N GLU A 259 -22.24 -8.62 -18.83
CA GLU A 259 -21.23 -8.70 -19.90
C GLU A 259 -19.82 -8.44 -19.38
N THR A 260 -19.66 -7.71 -18.27
CA THR A 260 -18.34 -7.50 -17.65
C THR A 260 -17.85 -8.79 -16.99
N VAL A 261 -16.81 -9.37 -17.59
CA VAL A 261 -16.11 -10.54 -17.07
C VAL A 261 -15.41 -10.15 -15.75
N ALA A 262 -15.36 -11.10 -14.80
CA ALA A 262 -14.51 -10.96 -13.61
C ALA A 262 -13.06 -10.62 -14.03
N CYS A 263 -12.28 -10.05 -13.11
CA CYS A 263 -10.88 -9.71 -13.39
C CYS A 263 -10.16 -10.85 -14.12
N ALA A 264 -9.62 -10.54 -15.30
CA ALA A 264 -9.03 -11.54 -16.18
C ALA A 264 -7.87 -12.25 -15.47
N PRO A 265 -7.75 -13.58 -15.57
CA PRO A 265 -6.72 -14.33 -14.85
C PRO A 265 -5.29 -14.00 -15.33
N ASP A 266 -5.14 -13.48 -16.55
CA ASP A 266 -3.86 -13.08 -17.15
C ASP A 266 -3.41 -11.67 -16.71
N LEU A 267 -4.20 -10.97 -15.90
CA LEU A 267 -3.92 -9.61 -15.48
C LEU A 267 -2.57 -9.48 -14.74
N ALA A 268 -2.25 -10.46 -13.87
CA ALA A 268 -0.98 -10.49 -13.18
C ALA A 268 0.21 -10.59 -14.15
N ALA A 269 0.13 -11.48 -15.14
CA ALA A 269 1.18 -11.67 -16.15
C ALA A 269 1.37 -10.41 -17.02
N ARG A 270 0.28 -9.69 -17.33
CA ARG A 270 0.37 -8.39 -18.03
C ARG A 270 1.07 -7.34 -17.18
N MET A 271 0.71 -7.24 -15.91
CA MET A 271 1.34 -6.27 -15.00
C MET A 271 2.81 -6.58 -14.73
N GLU A 272 3.19 -7.85 -14.65
CA GLU A 272 4.59 -8.26 -14.59
C GLU A 272 5.36 -7.82 -15.85
N ARG A 273 4.76 -7.98 -17.04
CA ARG A 273 5.34 -7.49 -18.29
C ARG A 273 5.49 -5.96 -18.29
N VAL A 274 4.47 -5.23 -17.83
CA VAL A 274 4.53 -3.77 -17.68
C VAL A 274 5.64 -3.37 -16.72
N ALA A 275 5.74 -4.03 -15.56
CA ALA A 275 6.78 -3.76 -14.56
C ALA A 275 8.18 -3.88 -15.17
N ARG A 276 8.41 -4.95 -15.94
CA ARG A 276 9.69 -5.19 -16.63
C ARG A 276 10.00 -4.15 -17.70
N ILE A 277 9.03 -3.82 -18.57
CA ILE A 277 9.25 -2.81 -19.63
C ILE A 277 9.55 -1.44 -19.02
N VAL A 278 8.77 -1.07 -18.00
CA VAL A 278 9.00 0.17 -17.25
C VAL A 278 10.42 0.14 -16.70
N GLU A 279 10.80 -0.89 -15.93
CA GLU A 279 12.14 -1.06 -15.36
C GLU A 279 13.27 -0.90 -16.39
N GLU A 280 13.21 -1.65 -17.51
CA GLU A 280 14.23 -1.65 -18.56
C GLU A 280 14.37 -0.29 -19.25
N SER A 281 13.31 0.52 -19.20
CA SER A 281 13.22 1.80 -19.89
C SER A 281 13.45 3.00 -18.98
N LEU A 282 13.53 2.82 -17.67
CA LEU A 282 13.74 3.92 -16.74
C LEU A 282 15.18 4.42 -16.85
N SER A 283 15.34 5.66 -17.31
CA SER A 283 16.61 6.39 -17.23
C SER A 283 16.94 6.76 -15.77
N VAL A 284 18.16 7.27 -15.55
CA VAL A 284 18.71 7.66 -14.23
C VAL A 284 17.81 8.63 -13.45
N ASP A 285 16.97 9.42 -14.13
CA ASP A 285 16.13 10.44 -13.49
C ASP A 285 14.94 9.85 -12.72
N PHE A 286 14.60 8.57 -12.90
CA PHE A 286 13.52 7.91 -12.15
C PHE A 286 13.86 7.56 -10.71
N ARG A 287 15.14 7.62 -10.33
CA ARG A 287 15.60 7.28 -8.98
C ARG A 287 14.99 8.15 -7.89
N VAL A 288 14.42 9.30 -8.26
CA VAL A 288 13.74 10.22 -7.33
C VAL A 288 12.21 10.18 -7.44
N TYR A 289 11.64 9.48 -8.42
CA TYR A 289 10.20 9.48 -8.63
C TYR A 289 9.47 8.52 -7.68
N ALA A 290 8.33 8.98 -7.17
CA ALA A 290 7.37 8.20 -6.42
C ALA A 290 5.97 8.60 -6.87
N GLY A 291 5.18 7.68 -7.40
CA GLY A 291 3.87 8.04 -7.98
C GLY A 291 3.08 6.89 -8.56
N ALA A 292 1.84 7.19 -8.95
CA ALA A 292 0.99 6.23 -9.63
C ALA A 292 1.54 5.89 -11.02
N LEU A 293 1.33 4.64 -11.45
CA LEU A 293 1.70 4.17 -12.78
C LEU A 293 0.88 4.90 -13.85
N ALA A 294 -0.42 5.00 -13.64
CA ALA A 294 -1.37 5.69 -14.50
C ALA A 294 -2.37 6.45 -13.62
N GLU A 295 -2.61 7.72 -13.94
CA GLU A 295 -3.63 8.53 -13.29
C GLU A 295 -4.37 9.36 -14.34
N PRO A 296 -5.72 9.46 -14.26
CA PRO A 296 -6.49 10.28 -15.20
C PRO A 296 -6.07 11.76 -15.16
N THR A 297 -5.52 12.21 -14.03
CA THR A 297 -5.05 13.59 -13.82
C THR A 297 -3.71 13.89 -14.52
N GLY A 298 -3.03 12.84 -15.00
CA GLY A 298 -1.78 12.97 -15.75
C GLY A 298 -0.52 13.15 -14.90
N ASN A 299 -0.54 12.90 -13.59
CA ASN A 299 0.70 12.89 -12.79
C ASN A 299 1.25 11.46 -12.66
N ASP A 300 1.53 10.84 -13.80
CA ASP A 300 1.84 9.41 -13.84
C ASP A 300 3.21 9.07 -14.42
N VAL A 301 3.68 7.85 -14.12
CA VAL A 301 4.96 7.30 -14.60
C VAL A 301 5.02 7.31 -16.13
N LEU A 302 3.88 7.10 -16.81
CA LEU A 302 3.85 7.00 -18.26
C LEU A 302 4.41 8.24 -18.96
N ARG A 303 4.18 9.44 -18.41
CA ARG A 303 4.72 10.69 -18.97
C ARG A 303 6.24 10.79 -18.95
N LEU A 304 6.88 10.05 -18.06
CA LEU A 304 8.32 10.03 -17.95
C LEU A 304 8.98 9.00 -18.88
N LEU A 305 8.19 8.07 -19.42
CA LEU A 305 8.72 7.06 -20.34
C LEU A 305 8.99 7.67 -21.73
N PRO A 306 10.03 7.22 -22.45
CA PRO A 306 10.20 7.53 -23.87
C PRO A 306 8.95 7.17 -24.67
N ASP A 307 8.61 7.93 -25.72
CA ASP A 307 7.33 7.76 -26.43
C ASP A 307 7.12 6.32 -26.95
N VAL A 308 8.17 5.67 -27.46
CA VAL A 308 8.12 4.27 -27.94
C VAL A 308 7.72 3.32 -26.81
N VAL A 309 8.35 3.45 -25.66
CA VAL A 309 8.08 2.63 -24.46
C VAL A 309 6.69 2.95 -23.91
N ARG A 310 6.34 4.24 -23.88
CA ARG A 310 5.04 4.70 -23.41
C ARG A 310 3.91 4.05 -24.22
N SER A 311 4.03 4.01 -25.54
CA SER A 311 3.05 3.35 -26.41
C SER A 311 2.94 1.86 -26.13
N GLU A 312 4.06 1.15 -25.97
CA GLU A 312 4.04 -0.29 -25.64
C GLU A 312 3.39 -0.55 -24.28
N VAL A 313 3.74 0.24 -23.26
CA VAL A 313 3.14 0.13 -21.93
C VAL A 313 1.65 0.48 -21.98
N GLN A 314 1.25 1.51 -22.73
CA GLN A 314 -0.14 1.86 -22.92
C GLN A 314 -0.92 0.74 -23.60
N GLU A 315 -0.38 0.09 -24.64
CA GLU A 315 -1.06 -1.05 -25.27
C GLU A 315 -1.29 -2.22 -24.31
N LEU A 316 -0.33 -2.50 -23.44
CA LEU A 316 -0.48 -3.52 -22.39
C LEU A 316 -1.49 -3.12 -21.32
N LEU A 317 -1.57 -1.83 -21.01
CA LEU A 317 -2.47 -1.26 -20.01
C LEU A 317 -3.86 -0.96 -20.56
N LEU A 318 -4.08 -0.83 -21.87
CA LEU A 318 -5.38 -0.48 -22.46
C LEU A 318 -6.51 -1.43 -22.00
N PRO A 319 -6.33 -2.77 -21.98
CA PRO A 319 -7.34 -3.69 -21.45
C PRO A 319 -7.58 -3.56 -19.94
N ILE A 320 -6.68 -2.88 -19.23
CA ILE A 320 -6.62 -2.81 -17.78
C ILE A 320 -7.15 -1.46 -17.26
N LEU A 321 -6.79 -0.37 -17.94
CA LEU A 321 -7.16 1.01 -17.64
C LEU A 321 -8.41 1.47 -18.39
N ASP A 322 -9.13 0.54 -18.99
CA ASP A 322 -10.42 0.81 -19.61
C ASP A 322 -11.37 1.32 -18.51
N PRO A 323 -11.76 2.60 -18.56
CA PRO A 323 -12.57 3.20 -17.50
C PRO A 323 -13.94 2.53 -17.44
N GLU A 324 -14.40 1.85 -18.50
CA GLU A 324 -15.71 1.19 -18.56
C GLU A 324 -15.74 -0.18 -17.86
N ARG A 325 -14.62 -0.62 -17.29
CA ARG A 325 -14.51 -1.92 -16.63
C ARG A 325 -14.77 -1.84 -15.13
N SER A 326 -15.41 -2.89 -14.64
CA SER A 326 -15.56 -3.17 -13.21
C SER A 326 -14.26 -3.65 -12.55
N CYS A 327 -13.30 -4.14 -13.33
CA CYS A 327 -11.97 -4.53 -12.85
C CYS A 327 -10.91 -3.46 -13.19
N GLN A 328 -10.10 -3.08 -12.21
CA GLN A 328 -9.06 -2.06 -12.35
C GLN A 328 -7.75 -2.52 -11.71
N VAL A 329 -6.61 -2.10 -12.28
CA VAL A 329 -5.30 -2.28 -11.62
C VAL A 329 -4.74 -0.93 -11.26
N LEU A 330 -4.32 -0.82 -10.00
CA LEU A 330 -3.70 0.38 -9.48
C LEU A 330 -2.24 0.06 -9.18
N GLY A 331 -1.34 0.72 -9.91
CA GLY A 331 0.10 0.56 -9.79
C GLY A 331 0.75 1.79 -9.21
N ILE A 332 1.80 1.60 -8.42
CA ILE A 332 2.61 2.64 -7.80
C ILE A 332 4.08 2.30 -8.03
N PHE A 333 4.86 3.28 -8.47
CA PHE A 333 6.31 3.18 -8.53
C PHE A 333 6.94 3.92 -7.35
N LEU A 334 7.94 3.29 -6.72
CA LEU A 334 8.73 3.81 -5.63
C LEU A 334 10.19 3.97 -6.06
N PRO A 335 10.91 4.97 -5.51
CA PRO A 335 12.24 5.34 -5.98
C PRO A 335 13.29 4.25 -5.67
N GLU A 336 14.42 4.29 -6.38
CA GLU A 336 15.56 3.39 -6.11
C GLU A 336 15.95 3.41 -4.63
N GLY A 337 16.15 2.23 -4.04
CA GLY A 337 16.55 2.10 -2.64
C GLY A 337 15.45 2.50 -1.64
N ALA A 338 14.24 2.81 -2.09
CA ALA A 338 13.10 2.93 -1.21
C ALA A 338 12.79 1.58 -0.58
N ARG A 339 12.49 1.60 0.72
CA ARG A 339 11.97 0.43 1.42
C ARG A 339 10.47 0.54 1.51
N PHE A 340 9.74 -0.32 0.80
CA PHE A 340 8.30 -0.49 0.98
C PHE A 340 8.02 -0.98 2.42
N ILE A 341 7.03 -0.38 3.08
CA ILE A 341 6.69 -0.63 4.51
C ILE A 341 5.31 -1.27 4.65
N GLY A 342 4.39 -0.97 3.74
CA GLY A 342 3.03 -1.46 3.83
C GLY A 342 2.11 -0.77 2.84
N PHE A 343 0.83 -1.12 2.90
CA PHE A 343 -0.17 -0.58 2.00
C PHE A 343 -1.51 -0.38 2.69
N GLN A 344 -2.38 0.36 2.01
CA GLN A 344 -3.78 0.44 2.34
C GLN A 344 -4.60 0.31 1.08
N TYR A 345 -5.63 -0.52 1.18
CA TYR A 345 -6.70 -0.60 0.22
C TYR A 345 -7.91 0.14 0.75
N GLU A 346 -8.46 1.01 -0.07
CA GLU A 346 -9.71 1.73 0.21
C GLU A 346 -10.64 1.57 -1.00
N ALA A 347 -11.93 1.54 -0.70
CA ALA A 347 -12.99 1.71 -1.69
C ALA A 347 -13.89 2.86 -1.24
N ALA A 348 -14.42 3.61 -2.20
CA ALA A 348 -15.40 4.65 -1.93
C ALA A 348 -16.52 4.64 -2.97
N ASP A 349 -17.66 5.18 -2.56
CA ASP A 349 -18.74 5.64 -3.43
C ASP A 349 -18.97 7.14 -3.17
N LEU A 350 -20.07 7.69 -3.69
CA LEU A 350 -20.39 9.12 -3.51
C LEU A 350 -20.68 9.51 -2.05
N GLU A 351 -21.04 8.54 -1.20
CA GLU A 351 -21.55 8.80 0.15
C GLU A 351 -20.54 8.39 1.23
N SER A 352 -19.66 7.43 0.92
CA SER A 352 -18.88 6.74 1.92
C SER A 352 -17.52 6.26 1.39
N ARG A 353 -16.54 6.21 2.29
CA ARG A 353 -15.18 5.68 2.03
C ARG A 353 -14.77 4.76 3.17
N GLY A 354 -14.09 3.67 2.84
CA GLY A 354 -13.80 2.61 3.79
C GLY A 354 -12.58 1.80 3.41
N SER A 355 -11.87 1.32 4.42
CA SER A 355 -10.73 0.43 4.24
C SER A 355 -11.21 -0.95 3.81
N CYS A 356 -10.46 -1.59 2.91
CA CYS A 356 -10.68 -2.96 2.47
C CYS A 356 -9.54 -3.87 2.95
N LEU A 357 -9.90 -5.13 3.20
CA LEU A 357 -8.93 -6.20 3.41
C LEU A 357 -8.70 -6.97 2.11
N PRO A 358 -7.52 -7.60 1.94
CA PRO A 358 -7.20 -8.37 0.74
C PRO A 358 -8.07 -9.63 0.73
N GLU A 359 -8.54 -10.02 -0.45
CA GLU A 359 -9.39 -11.22 -0.67
C GLU A 359 -10.73 -11.20 0.07
N GLN A 360 -11.11 -10.07 0.65
CA GLN A 360 -12.38 -9.90 1.34
C GLN A 360 -13.22 -8.84 0.63
N PRO A 361 -14.55 -9.00 0.63
CA PRO A 361 -15.44 -7.91 0.27
C PRO A 361 -15.15 -6.69 1.14
N CYS A 362 -14.97 -5.54 0.51
CA CYS A 362 -14.96 -4.25 1.17
C CYS A 362 -16.29 -4.07 1.91
N GLY A 363 -16.24 -3.50 3.11
CA GLY A 363 -17.46 -3.12 3.85
C GLY A 363 -18.30 -2.06 3.13
N ILE A 364 -17.77 -1.47 2.05
CA ILE A 364 -18.45 -0.47 1.23
C ILE A 364 -18.79 -1.05 -0.13
N GLY A 365 -20.09 -1.13 -0.39
CA GLY A 365 -20.66 -1.09 -1.72
C GLY A 365 -20.28 -2.24 -2.63
N GLU A 366 -20.16 -3.47 -2.15
CA GLU A 366 -19.89 -4.63 -3.01
C GLU A 366 -18.66 -4.41 -3.88
N ALA A 367 -17.51 -4.20 -3.25
CA ALA A 367 -16.22 -4.09 -3.92
C ALA A 367 -15.24 -5.07 -3.29
N ALA A 368 -14.14 -5.40 -3.96
CA ALA A 368 -13.10 -6.26 -3.40
C ALA A 368 -11.72 -5.92 -3.97
N TRP A 369 -10.69 -6.14 -3.16
CA TRP A 369 -9.30 -6.18 -3.63
C TRP A 369 -8.84 -7.63 -3.74
N ARG A 370 -8.32 -8.02 -4.89
CA ARG A 370 -7.88 -9.40 -5.15
C ARG A 370 -6.46 -9.59 -4.64
N GLY A 371 -6.31 -10.33 -3.55
CA GLY A 371 -5.00 -10.67 -3.01
C GLY A 371 -4.26 -9.50 -2.37
N ASN A 372 -3.10 -9.82 -1.79
CA ASN A 372 -2.11 -8.82 -1.38
C ASN A 372 -1.53 -8.10 -2.60
N PRO A 373 -1.00 -6.88 -2.44
CA PRO A 373 -0.35 -6.21 -3.55
C PRO A 373 0.88 -7.00 -3.97
N VAL A 374 1.10 -7.07 -5.27
CA VAL A 374 2.29 -7.66 -5.86
C VAL A 374 3.40 -6.61 -5.85
N ILE A 375 4.60 -7.01 -5.44
CA ILE A 375 5.74 -6.13 -5.24
C ILE A 375 6.91 -6.65 -6.07
N HIS A 376 7.34 -5.85 -7.04
CA HIS A 376 8.51 -6.12 -7.87
C HIS A 376 9.63 -5.15 -7.48
N SER A 377 10.65 -5.65 -6.79
CA SER A 377 11.81 -4.87 -6.37
C SER A 377 12.96 -5.03 -7.36
N HIS A 378 13.50 -3.91 -7.82
CA HIS A 378 14.52 -3.86 -8.86
C HIS A 378 15.64 -2.88 -8.50
N GLN A 379 16.71 -2.88 -9.32
CA GLN A 379 17.84 -1.99 -9.13
C GLN A 379 17.51 -0.49 -9.32
N HIS A 380 16.40 -0.16 -9.98
CA HIS A 380 15.99 1.22 -10.27
C HIS A 380 14.77 1.69 -9.47
N GLY A 381 14.17 0.83 -8.66
CA GLY A 381 12.99 1.16 -7.87
C GLY A 381 12.17 -0.05 -7.48
N THR A 382 10.99 0.20 -6.95
CA THR A 382 10.03 -0.84 -6.58
C THR A 382 8.70 -0.52 -7.21
N PHE A 383 8.17 -1.46 -7.99
CA PHE A 383 6.83 -1.38 -8.53
C PHE A 383 5.87 -2.20 -7.67
N VAL A 384 4.79 -1.57 -7.21
CA VAL A 384 3.78 -2.18 -6.35
C VAL A 384 2.43 -2.04 -7.01
N TYR A 385 1.64 -3.10 -7.14
CA TYR A 385 0.29 -2.98 -7.70
C TYR A 385 -0.73 -3.88 -7.00
N GLY A 386 -2.00 -3.47 -7.06
CA GLY A 386 -3.14 -4.23 -6.57
C GLY A 386 -4.26 -4.29 -7.62
N VAL A 387 -5.07 -5.35 -7.56
CA VAL A 387 -6.22 -5.55 -8.45
C VAL A 387 -7.50 -5.26 -7.67
N PHE A 388 -8.30 -4.33 -8.17
CA PHE A 388 -9.59 -3.97 -7.63
C PHE A 388 -10.73 -4.49 -8.51
N GLU A 389 -11.78 -4.99 -7.89
CA GLU A 389 -13.00 -5.46 -8.54
C GLU A 389 -14.21 -4.75 -7.93
N ASN A 390 -14.94 -3.99 -8.73
CA ASN A 390 -16.27 -3.52 -8.40
C ASN A 390 -17.27 -4.65 -8.65
N LEU A 391 -17.86 -5.18 -7.59
CA LEU A 391 -18.87 -6.24 -7.67
C LEU A 391 -20.29 -5.67 -7.77
N SER A 392 -20.45 -4.35 -7.58
CA SER A 392 -21.77 -3.72 -7.55
C SER A 392 -22.37 -3.59 -8.94
N PRO A 393 -23.62 -4.03 -9.15
CA PRO A 393 -24.26 -3.96 -10.46
C PRO A 393 -24.80 -2.56 -10.81
N GLU A 394 -24.93 -1.68 -9.81
CA GLU A 394 -25.68 -0.43 -9.97
C GLU A 394 -24.81 0.82 -9.82
N ARG A 395 -23.66 0.71 -9.14
CA ARG A 395 -22.93 1.89 -8.70
C ARG A 395 -21.45 1.79 -9.03
N ARG A 396 -20.88 2.92 -9.48
CA ARG A 396 -19.44 3.11 -9.64
C ARG A 396 -18.73 3.04 -8.29
N ARG A 397 -17.46 2.64 -8.32
CA ARG A 397 -16.59 2.64 -7.15
C ARG A 397 -15.29 3.35 -7.45
N GLU A 398 -14.85 4.16 -6.50
CA GLU A 398 -13.49 4.67 -6.47
C GLU A 398 -12.61 3.66 -5.72
N ALA A 399 -11.60 3.14 -6.40
CA ALA A 399 -10.53 2.38 -5.81
C ALA A 399 -9.40 3.33 -5.42
N ASN A 400 -8.92 3.22 -4.19
CA ASN A 400 -7.74 3.96 -3.72
C ASN A 400 -6.72 2.97 -3.16
N PHE A 401 -5.56 2.92 -3.82
CA PHE A 401 -4.42 2.14 -3.39
C PHE A 401 -3.35 3.09 -2.84
N LYS A 402 -2.93 2.91 -1.57
CA LYS A 402 -1.82 3.66 -0.97
C LYS A 402 -0.66 2.73 -0.68
N ALA A 403 0.55 3.16 -1.04
CA ALA A 403 1.79 2.53 -0.65
C ALA A 403 2.53 3.43 0.36
N TYR A 404 3.01 2.82 1.44
CA TYR A 404 3.86 3.46 2.44
C TYR A 404 5.30 3.01 2.25
N PHE A 405 6.25 3.94 2.28
CA PHE A 405 7.65 3.65 2.04
C PHE A 405 8.60 4.55 2.83
N ARG A 406 9.84 4.08 3.02
CA ARG A 406 10.95 4.89 3.51
C ARG A 406 11.89 5.15 2.35
N PRO A 407 12.04 6.39 1.88
CA PRO A 407 12.95 6.70 0.78
C PRO A 407 14.42 6.50 1.22
N PRO A 408 15.35 6.39 0.26
CA PRO A 408 16.77 6.35 0.58
C PRO A 408 17.23 7.68 1.20
N ARG A 409 18.40 7.66 1.86
CA ARG A 409 18.99 8.88 2.44
C ARG A 409 19.27 9.90 1.34
N GLY A 410 18.90 11.15 1.58
CA GLY A 410 19.12 12.25 0.64
C GLY A 410 18.07 12.38 -0.45
N TRP A 411 17.08 11.48 -0.49
CA TRP A 411 15.94 11.63 -1.39
C TRP A 411 15.15 12.90 -1.06
N LEU A 412 14.84 13.67 -2.09
CA LEU A 412 13.97 14.82 -2.03
C LEU A 412 12.77 14.52 -2.96
N PRO A 413 11.53 14.73 -2.50
CA PRO A 413 10.39 14.58 -3.37
C PRO A 413 10.51 15.56 -4.55
N PRO A 414 10.04 15.18 -5.75
CA PRO A 414 9.87 16.12 -6.86
C PRO A 414 9.08 17.35 -6.38
N ARG A 415 9.56 18.55 -6.72
CA ARG A 415 8.99 19.83 -6.29
C ARG A 415 8.04 20.43 -7.29
#